data_AF-A0A561QGE7-F1
#
_entry.id   AF-A0A561QGE7-F1
#
_cell.length_a   1.000
_cell.length_b   1.000
_cell.length_c   1.000
_cell.angle_alpha   90.00
_cell.angle_beta   90.00
_cell.angle_gamma   90.00
#
_symmetry.space_group_name_H-M   'P 1'
#
loop_
_entity.id
_entity.type
_entity.pdbx_description
1 polymer ?
#
loop_
_entity_poly.entity_id
_entity_poly.type
_entity_poly.pdbx_seq_one_letter_code
_entity_poly.pdbx_strand_id
1 'polypeptide(L)'
;MGRSVGSLLVIRRALNAFCENHHLPVEDETAIEAAQQLIAMVRAGESGPDMLLAGIEEWFSDRQGTAAALAPQADNSNHATATSQMNGEEQKSA
;
A
#
# COMPACT_ATOMS: atom_id res chain seq x y z
N MET A 1 -27.85 6.99 -28.37
CA MET A 1 -28.00 6.66 -26.93
C MET A 1 -27.39 5.28 -26.71
N GLY A 2 -26.18 5.16 -26.15
CA GLY A 2 -25.49 3.84 -26.07
C GLY A 2 -24.10 3.84 -25.43
N ARG A 3 -23.55 5.01 -25.05
CA ARG A 3 -22.22 5.10 -24.44
C ARG A 3 -22.14 4.57 -23.00
N SER A 4 -23.24 4.56 -22.26
CA SER A 4 -23.22 4.27 -20.81
C SER A 4 -23.14 2.78 -20.45
N VAL A 5 -23.66 1.88 -21.31
CA VAL A 5 -23.75 0.44 -20.98
C VAL A 5 -22.38 -0.24 -21.13
N GLY A 6 -21.59 0.15 -22.13
CA GLY A 6 -20.23 -0.35 -22.32
C GLY A 6 -19.31 0.01 -21.16
N SER A 7 -19.39 1.25 -20.68
CA SER A 7 -18.61 1.73 -19.53
C SER A 7 -18.92 0.97 -18.25
N LEU A 8 -20.19 0.65 -17.99
CA LEU A 8 -20.57 -0.15 -16.80
C LEU A 8 -20.05 -1.59 -16.86
N LEU A 9 -20.06 -2.22 -18.04
CA LEU A 9 -19.51 -3.57 -18.21
C LEU A 9 -17.99 -3.58 -18.00
N VAL A 10 -17.31 -2.55 -18.48
CA VAL A 10 -15.86 -2.39 -18.29
C VAL A 10 -15.52 -2.16 -16.82
N ILE A 11 -16.25 -1.28 -16.12
CA ILE A 11 -16.09 -1.05 -14.67
C ILE A 11 -16.32 -2.34 -13.91
N ARG A 12 -17.41 -3.06 -14.18
CA ARG A 12 -17.73 -4.32 -13.51
C ARG A 12 -16.64 -5.36 -13.71
N ARG A 13 -16.08 -5.46 -14.93
CA ARG A 13 -15.00 -6.41 -15.23
C ARG A 13 -13.71 -6.09 -14.47
N ALA A 14 -13.32 -4.81 -14.44
CA ALA A 14 -12.15 -4.36 -13.70
C ALA A 14 -12.33 -4.58 -12.19
N LEU A 15 -13.51 -4.24 -11.64
CA LEU A 15 -13.82 -4.44 -10.22
C LEU A 15 -13.80 -5.92 -9.83
N ASN A 16 -14.37 -6.80 -10.64
CA ASN A 16 -14.39 -8.23 -10.34
C ASN A 16 -12.97 -8.82 -10.35
N ALA A 17 -12.16 -8.46 -11.35
CA ALA A 17 -10.76 -8.88 -11.44
C ALA A 17 -9.95 -8.39 -10.23
N PHE A 18 -10.15 -7.14 -9.80
CA PHE A 18 -9.54 -6.60 -8.58
C PHE A 18 -9.94 -7.39 -7.34
N CYS A 19 -11.25 -7.63 -7.14
CA CYS A 19 -11.73 -8.39 -5.98
C CYS A 19 -11.20 -9.82 -5.97
N GLU A 20 -11.18 -10.49 -7.12
CA GLU A 20 -10.62 -11.84 -7.26
C GLU A 20 -9.11 -11.88 -6.96
N ASN A 21 -8.34 -10.90 -7.43
CA ASN A 21 -6.89 -10.84 -7.21
C ASN A 21 -6.53 -10.61 -5.73
N HIS A 22 -7.31 -9.78 -5.04
CA HIS A 22 -7.08 -9.43 -3.63
C HIS A 22 -7.88 -10.30 -2.64
N HIS A 23 -8.64 -11.29 -3.12
CA HIS A 23 -9.54 -12.13 -2.31
C HIS A 23 -10.52 -11.32 -1.45
N LEU A 24 -11.00 -10.19 -1.98
CA LEU A 24 -11.93 -9.30 -1.29
C LEU A 24 -13.38 -9.69 -1.60
N PRO A 25 -14.27 -9.72 -0.59
CA PRO A 25 -15.70 -9.80 -0.87
C PRO A 25 -16.16 -8.52 -1.57
N VAL A 26 -17.12 -8.64 -2.49
CA VAL A 26 -17.67 -7.49 -3.24
C VAL A 26 -18.36 -6.47 -2.32
N GLU A 27 -18.77 -6.91 -1.13
CA GLU A 27 -19.38 -6.09 -0.08
C GLU A 27 -18.34 -5.41 0.83
N ASP A 28 -17.04 -5.67 0.62
CA ASP A 28 -15.97 -5.03 1.40
C ASP A 28 -15.92 -3.52 1.15
N GLU A 29 -15.58 -2.77 2.20
CA GLU A 29 -15.41 -1.31 2.10
C GLU A 29 -14.38 -0.95 1.02
N THR A 30 -13.29 -1.71 0.93
CA THR A 30 -12.25 -1.55 -0.09
C THR A 30 -12.80 -1.76 -1.51
N ALA A 31 -13.67 -2.76 -1.69
CA ALA A 31 -14.29 -3.04 -2.98
C ALA A 31 -15.27 -1.93 -3.39
N ILE A 32 -16.01 -1.37 -2.44
CA ILE A 32 -16.92 -0.24 -2.67
C ILE A 32 -16.14 1.00 -3.08
N GLU A 33 -15.05 1.32 -2.36
CA GLU A 33 -14.18 2.45 -2.70
C GLU A 33 -13.49 2.24 -4.06
N ALA A 34 -13.07 1.00 -4.35
CA ALA A 34 -12.49 0.68 -5.65
C ALA A 34 -13.49 0.94 -6.80
N ALA A 35 -14.76 0.59 -6.60
CA ALA A 35 -15.82 0.86 -7.56
C ALA A 35 -16.02 2.37 -7.80
N GLN A 36 -15.98 3.19 -6.75
CA GLN A 36 -16.08 4.64 -6.86
C GLN A 36 -14.93 5.23 -7.68
N GLN A 37 -13.72 4.70 -7.48
CA GLN A 37 -12.54 5.17 -8.18
C GLN A 37 -12.54 4.78 -9.67
N LEU A 38 -13.00 3.57 -9.99
CA LEU A 38 -13.24 3.14 -11.38
C LEU A 38 -14.27 4.04 -12.08
N ILE A 39 -15.34 4.43 -11.39
CA ILE A 39 -16.34 5.36 -11.94
C ILE A 39 -15.72 6.75 -12.18
N ALA A 40 -14.87 7.23 -11.27
CA ALA A 40 -14.20 8.53 -11.42
C ALA A 40 -13.27 8.55 -12.64
N MET A 41 -12.46 7.51 -12.84
CA MET A 41 -11.57 7.38 -14.00
C MET A 41 -12.35 7.35 -15.32
N VAL A 42 -13.43 6.55 -15.37
CA VAL A 42 -14.32 6.52 -16.55
C VAL A 42 -14.96 7.88 -16.83
N ARG A 43 -15.35 8.62 -15.79
CA ARG A 43 -15.87 9.99 -15.95
C ARG A 43 -14.81 10.98 -16.44
N ALA A 44 -13.55 10.78 -16.09
CA ALA A 44 -12.42 11.58 -16.57
C ALA A 44 -12.05 11.29 -18.04
N GLY A 45 -12.63 10.26 -18.64
CA GLY A 45 -12.42 9.89 -20.04
C GLY A 45 -11.52 8.68 -20.24
N GLU A 46 -10.99 8.08 -19.17
CA GLU A 46 -10.26 6.82 -19.27
C GLU A 46 -11.20 5.70 -19.69
N SER A 47 -10.85 5.03 -20.78
CA SER A 47 -11.70 4.04 -21.43
C SER A 47 -10.83 2.86 -21.84
N GLY A 48 -10.62 1.93 -20.92
CA GLY A 48 -9.88 0.69 -21.18
C GLY A 48 -9.86 -0.20 -19.94
N PRO A 49 -10.18 -1.50 -20.06
CA PRO A 49 -10.18 -2.40 -18.90
C PRO A 49 -8.80 -2.50 -18.25
N ASP A 50 -7.72 -2.58 -19.04
CA ASP A 50 -6.34 -2.62 -18.52
C ASP A 50 -5.93 -1.32 -17.83
N MET A 51 -6.31 -0.16 -18.37
CA MET A 51 -6.00 1.15 -17.76
C MET A 51 -6.71 1.31 -16.42
N LEU A 52 -8.00 0.95 -16.37
CA LEU A 52 -8.78 1.00 -15.14
C LEU A 52 -8.26 0.02 -14.08
N LEU A 53 -7.79 -1.16 -14.50
CA LEU A 53 -7.17 -2.12 -13.59
C LEU A 53 -5.83 -1.59 -13.05
N ALA A 54 -4.97 -1.06 -13.93
CA ALA A 54 -3.69 -0.49 -13.50
C ALA A 54 -3.89 0.69 -12.53
N GLY A 55 -4.82 1.60 -12.83
CA GLY A 55 -5.13 2.74 -11.97
C GLY A 55 -5.71 2.33 -10.61
N ILE A 56 -6.52 1.26 -10.56
CA ILE A 56 -7.05 0.77 -9.28
C ILE A 56 -5.99 0.03 -8.46
N GLU A 57 -5.08 -0.71 -9.10
CA GLU A 57 -3.95 -1.36 -8.42
C GLU A 57 -2.94 -0.35 -7.87
N GLU A 58 -2.66 0.74 -8.61
CA GLU A 58 -1.81 1.83 -8.14
C GLU A 58 -2.42 2.50 -6.90
N TRP A 59 -3.71 2.86 -6.97
CA TRP A 59 -4.44 3.43 -5.83
C TRP A 59 -4.43 2.50 -4.60
N PHE A 60 -4.64 1.20 -4.80
CA PHE A 60 -4.65 0.24 -3.71
C PHE A 60 -3.25 0.04 -3.10
N SER A 61 -2.21 0.09 -3.92
CA SER A 61 -0.81 0.00 -3.48
C SER A 61 -0.39 1.22 -2.66
N ASP A 62 -0.81 2.42 -3.03
CA ASP A 62 -0.58 3.65 -2.26
C ASP A 62 -1.22 3.58 -0.86
N ARG A 63 -2.45 3.05 -0.78
CA ARG A 63 -3.16 2.82 0.49
C ARG A 63 -2.51 1.78 1.38
N GLN A 64 -1.94 0.72 0.82
CA GLN A 64 -1.20 -0.27 1.60
C GLN A 64 0.18 0.26 2.02
N GLY A 65 0.84 1.05 1.17
CA GLY A 65 2.12 1.70 1.46
C GLY A 65 2.02 2.71 2.61
N THR A 66 0.90 3.42 2.71
CA THR A 66 0.63 4.33 3.84
C THR A 66 0.37 3.59 5.15
N ALA A 67 -0.18 2.37 5.12
CA ALA A 67 -0.29 1.52 6.31
C ALA A 67 1.07 0.97 6.78
N ALA A 68 1.98 0.65 5.84
CA ALA A 68 3.33 0.16 6.15
C ALA A 68 4.28 1.28 6.63
N ALA A 69 4.11 2.52 6.17
CA ALA A 69 4.95 3.66 6.54
C ALA A 69 4.69 4.21 7.97
N LEU A 70 3.67 3.72 8.67
CA LEU A 70 3.30 4.13 10.03
C LEU A 70 3.66 3.12 11.12
N ALA A 71 4.42 2.05 10.81
CA ALA A 71 5.04 1.26 11.86
C ALA A 71 6.09 2.13 12.58
N PRO A 72 5.93 2.44 13.89
CA PRO A 72 6.95 3.17 14.62
C PRO A 72 8.20 2.30 14.65
N GLN A 73 9.34 2.83 14.21
CA GLN A 73 10.64 2.35 14.65
C GLN A 73 10.66 2.51 16.17
N ALA A 74 10.25 1.46 16.86
CA ALA A 74 10.48 1.27 18.28
C ALA A 74 11.99 1.16 18.47
N ASP A 75 12.55 2.31 18.78
CA ASP A 75 13.74 2.52 19.59
C ASP A 75 14.20 1.26 20.36
N ASN A 76 15.39 0.76 20.02
CA ASN A 76 16.23 0.07 20.98
C ASN A 76 17.70 0.23 20.60
N SER A 77 18.17 1.47 20.62
CA SER A 77 19.61 1.76 20.72
C SER A 77 20.00 1.77 22.20
N ASN A 78 20.00 0.59 22.83
CA ASN A 78 20.68 0.37 24.11
C ASN A 78 22.21 0.44 23.90
N HIS A 79 22.76 1.64 23.76
CA HIS A 79 24.20 1.86 23.96
C HIS A 79 24.45 2.11 25.44
N ALA A 80 24.41 1.04 26.23
CA ALA A 80 24.94 1.03 27.58
C ALA A 80 26.47 1.06 27.51
N THR A 81 27.09 2.25 27.40
CA THR A 81 28.50 2.39 27.79
C THR A 81 28.53 2.64 29.28
N ALA A 82 28.62 1.54 30.03
CA ALA A 82 28.96 1.55 31.43
C ALA A 82 30.31 2.26 31.60
N THR A 83 30.28 3.33 32.40
CA THR A 83 31.40 3.85 33.15
C THR A 83 32.12 2.73 33.89
N SER A 84 33.46 2.68 33.85
CA SER A 84 34.28 2.18 34.96
C SER A 84 35.77 2.46 34.73
N GLN A 85 36.22 3.48 35.45
CA GLN A 85 37.59 3.87 35.76
C GLN A 85 38.15 2.97 36.88
N MET A 86 39.36 2.41 36.73
CA MET A 86 40.30 1.92 37.79
C MET A 86 41.60 1.45 37.09
N ASN A 87 42.73 2.17 37.17
CA ASN A 87 43.83 2.10 38.18
C ASN A 87 44.67 0.80 38.17
N GLY A 88 46.02 0.95 38.18
CA GLY A 88 47.02 -0.08 38.49
C GLY A 88 47.85 -0.55 37.27
N GLU A 89 49.07 -0.07 37.04
CA GLU A 89 50.35 -0.52 37.61
C GLU A 89 51.11 -1.53 36.72
N GLU A 90 52.27 -1.08 36.22
CA GLU A 90 53.55 -1.79 36.10
C GLU A 90 53.64 -3.17 35.39
N GLN A 91 54.38 -3.28 34.27
CA GLN A 91 55.54 -4.19 34.17
C GLN A 91 56.39 -4.04 32.88
N LYS A 92 57.63 -3.61 33.13
CA LYS A 92 58.92 -3.80 32.44
C LYS A 92 59.03 -4.94 31.39
N SER A 93 59.52 -4.61 30.18
CA SER A 93 60.49 -5.43 29.42
C SER A 93 61.05 -4.68 28.21
N ALA A 94 62.27 -4.17 28.33
CA ALA A 94 63.33 -4.17 27.32
C ALA A 94 64.64 -3.72 28.00
#